data_AF-A0A7C5WUT2-F1
#
_entry.id   AF-A0A7C5WUT2-F1
#
_cell.length_a   1.000
_cell.length_b   1.000
_cell.length_c   1.000
_cell.angle_alpha   90.00
_cell.angle_beta   90.00
_cell.angle_gamma   90.00
#
_symmetry.space_group_name_H-M   'P 1'
#
loop_
_entity.id
_entity.type
_entity.pdbx_description
1 polymer ?
#
loop_
_entity_poly.entity_id
_entity_poly.type
_entity_poly.pdbx_seq_one_letter_code
_entity_poly.pdbx_strand_id
1 'polypeptide(L)'
;MKRRLLALLALFSLAFAAHPGQFMILSFRGAEPPTQLIERYRPAGVILFPSNLAEDPVGMVRELRRRYPDLLVLIDQEGGPFFSYRAPGVPRFPAAMALAAAGDPELTRAVGRAIGQEVAYLGANVDLAPVL
;
A
#
# COMPACT_ATOMS: atom_id res chain seq x y z
N MET A 1 20.37 24.75 -15.81
CA MET A 1 20.05 23.34 -15.49
C MET A 1 20.93 22.76 -14.37
N LYS A 2 22.27 22.79 -14.48
CA LYS A 2 23.20 22.20 -13.47
C LYS A 2 23.04 22.72 -12.03
N ARG A 3 22.90 24.04 -11.81
CA ARG A 3 22.74 24.63 -10.46
C ARG A 3 21.45 24.20 -9.74
N ARG A 4 20.35 23.99 -10.49
CA ARG A 4 19.08 23.50 -9.95
C ARG A 4 19.17 22.02 -9.54
N LEU A 5 19.86 21.21 -10.34
CA LEU A 5 20.09 19.80 -10.02
C LEU A 5 20.96 19.62 -8.76
N LEU A 6 22.03 20.39 -8.64
CA LEU A 6 22.91 20.39 -7.45
C LEU A 6 22.16 20.82 -6.19
N ALA A 7 21.32 21.86 -6.27
CA ALA A 7 20.48 22.29 -5.15
C ALA A 7 19.47 21.21 -4.73
N LEU A 8 18.85 20.53 -5.70
CA LEU A 8 17.92 19.43 -5.43
C LEU A 8 18.62 18.23 -4.76
N LEU A 9 19.81 17.86 -5.23
CA LEU A 9 20.62 16.79 -4.63
C LEU A 9 21.06 17.11 -3.20
N ALA A 10 21.44 18.37 -2.94
CA ALA A 10 21.78 18.82 -1.60
C ALA A 10 20.56 18.75 -0.66
N LEU A 11 19.40 19.23 -1.11
CA LEU A 11 18.15 19.15 -0.34
C LEU A 11 17.74 17.71 -0.04
N PHE A 12 17.84 16.82 -1.04
CA PHE A 12 17.59 15.40 -0.86
C PHE A 12 18.54 14.78 0.17
N SER A 13 19.84 15.06 0.06
CA SER A 13 20.86 14.54 0.98
C SER A 13 20.61 15.01 2.42
N LEU A 14 20.25 16.28 2.61
CA LEU A 14 19.86 16.84 3.90
C LEU A 14 18.59 16.16 4.46
N ALA A 15 17.56 15.97 3.63
CA ALA A 15 16.32 15.31 4.04
C ALA A 15 16.55 13.86 4.45
N PHE A 16 17.37 13.12 3.67
CA PHE A 16 17.75 11.74 3.99
C PHE A 16 18.54 11.64 5.28
N ALA A 17 19.52 12.52 5.50
CA ALA A 17 20.31 12.52 6.73
C ALA A 17 19.44 12.80 7.98
N ALA A 18 18.44 13.67 7.86
CA ALA A 18 17.55 14.01 8.96
C ALA A 18 16.44 12.96 9.20
N HIS A 19 15.91 12.33 8.15
CA HIS A 19 14.76 11.43 8.22
C HIS A 19 14.93 10.19 7.32
N PRO A 20 15.95 9.34 7.55
CA PRO A 20 16.26 8.24 6.64
C PRO A 20 15.12 7.21 6.52
N GLY A 21 14.31 7.05 7.58
CA GLY A 21 13.15 6.16 7.54
C GLY A 21 12.07 6.57 6.53
N GLN A 22 11.92 7.86 6.22
CA GLN A 22 10.94 8.32 5.23
C GLN A 22 11.26 7.84 3.80
N PHE A 23 12.38 7.15 3.59
CA PHE A 23 12.76 6.49 2.34
C PHE A 23 12.59 4.97 2.39
N MET A 24 11.89 4.46 3.41
CA MET A 24 11.70 3.04 3.66
C MET A 24 10.21 2.71 3.80
N ILE A 25 9.82 1.57 3.22
CA ILE A 25 8.58 0.87 3.52
C ILE A 25 8.94 -0.41 4.25
N LEU A 26 8.30 -0.67 5.39
CA LEU A 26 8.53 -1.89 6.16
C LEU A 26 7.48 -2.94 5.84
N SER A 27 7.94 -4.18 5.65
CA SER A 27 7.08 -5.35 5.81
C SER A 27 7.40 -6.04 7.13
N PHE A 28 6.48 -6.87 7.60
CA PHE A 28 6.58 -7.61 8.84
C PHE A 28 5.94 -8.99 8.70
N ARG A 29 6.19 -9.87 9.68
CA ARG A 29 5.63 -11.22 9.74
C ARG A 29 4.68 -11.33 10.93
N GLY A 30 3.63 -12.12 10.76
CA GLY A 30 2.61 -12.32 11.80
C GLY A 30 1.59 -11.18 11.82
N ALA A 31 0.54 -11.38 12.61
CA ALA A 31 -0.63 -10.50 12.68
C ALA A 31 -0.41 -9.19 13.46
N GLU A 32 0.78 -8.98 14.03
CA GLU A 32 1.08 -7.81 14.86
C GLU A 32 1.97 -6.81 14.11
N PRO A 33 1.52 -5.56 13.93
CA PRO A 33 2.33 -4.52 13.32
C PRO A 33 3.62 -4.23 14.13
N PRO A 34 4.75 -3.92 13.46
CA PRO A 34 6.05 -3.77 14.09
C PRO A 34 6.20 -2.39 14.74
N THR A 35 5.34 -2.06 15.70
CA THR A 35 5.23 -0.72 16.31
C THR A 35 6.57 -0.20 16.84
N GLN A 36 7.38 -1.05 17.46
CA GLN A 36 8.71 -0.69 17.93
C GLN A 36 9.65 -0.24 16.78
N LEU A 37 9.57 -0.89 15.62
CA LEU A 37 10.35 -0.50 14.44
C LEU A 37 9.79 0.77 13.80
N ILE A 38 8.47 0.95 13.79
CA ILE A 38 7.82 2.18 13.32
C ILE A 38 8.28 3.38 14.16
N GLU A 39 8.27 3.25 15.48
CA GLU A 39 8.70 4.31 16.40
C GLU A 39 10.19 4.60 16.29
N ARG A 40 11.02 3.55 16.16
CA ARG A 40 12.47 3.67 16.08
C ARG A 40 12.95 4.29 14.77
N TYR A 41 12.42 3.80 13.64
CA TYR A 41 12.93 4.16 12.32
C TYR A 41 12.10 5.23 11.64
N ARG A 42 10.84 5.44 12.05
CA ARG A 42 9.90 6.39 11.42
C ARG A 42 9.81 6.18 9.90
N PRO A 43 9.42 4.97 9.44
CA PRO A 43 9.32 4.67 8.02
C PRO A 43 8.26 5.56 7.35
N ALA A 44 8.31 5.70 6.02
CA ALA A 44 7.21 6.32 5.29
C ALA A 44 5.93 5.49 5.39
N GLY A 45 6.07 4.16 5.47
CA GLY A 45 4.91 3.29 5.51
C GLY A 45 5.21 1.84 5.87
N VAL A 46 4.13 1.07 5.93
CA VAL A 46 4.13 -0.39 6.03
C VAL A 46 3.37 -0.99 4.87
N ILE A 47 3.75 -2.19 4.44
CA ILE A 47 3.04 -2.95 3.40
C ILE A 47 2.38 -4.21 3.97
N LEU A 48 1.11 -4.39 3.63
CA LEU A 48 0.30 -5.54 4.00
C LEU A 48 0.40 -6.65 2.95
N PHE A 49 0.52 -7.87 3.44
CA PHE A 49 0.54 -9.11 2.67
C PHE A 49 -0.34 -10.15 3.38
N PRO A 50 -0.76 -11.23 2.70
CA PRO A 50 -1.52 -12.30 3.34
C PRO A 50 -0.83 -12.90 4.58
N SER A 51 0.51 -12.86 4.62
CA SER A 51 1.33 -13.36 5.73
C SER A 51 1.35 -12.47 6.98
N ASN A 52 0.78 -11.27 6.91
CA ASN A 52 0.76 -10.31 8.00
C ASN A 52 -0.60 -9.60 8.20
N LEU A 53 -1.66 -10.16 7.61
CA LEU A 53 -3.02 -9.78 7.96
C LEU A 53 -3.44 -10.43 9.28
N ALA A 54 -3.95 -9.61 10.20
CA ALA A 54 -4.61 -10.07 11.42
C ALA A 54 -5.97 -10.72 11.10
N GLU A 55 -6.55 -11.39 12.10
CA GLU A 55 -7.92 -11.91 12.02
C GLU A 55 -8.95 -10.79 11.77
N ASP A 56 -8.74 -9.63 12.42
CA ASP A 56 -9.44 -8.37 12.12
C ASP A 56 -8.47 -7.36 11.46
N PRO A 57 -8.28 -7.45 10.14
CA PRO A 57 -7.33 -6.58 9.45
C PRO A 57 -7.83 -5.13 9.39
N VAL A 58 -9.15 -4.89 9.37
CA VAL A 58 -9.72 -3.53 9.36
C VAL A 58 -9.47 -2.85 10.70
N GLY A 59 -9.66 -3.56 11.82
CA GLY A 59 -9.31 -3.08 13.15
C GLY A 59 -7.83 -2.77 13.29
N MET A 60 -6.96 -3.66 12.82
CA MET A 60 -5.51 -3.46 12.82
C MET A 60 -5.09 -2.19 12.06
N VAL A 61 -5.58 -2.01 10.83
CA VAL A 61 -5.23 -0.85 9.99
C VAL A 61 -5.77 0.45 10.59
N ARG A 62 -7.00 0.42 11.10
CA ARG A 62 -7.62 1.56 11.80
C ARG A 62 -6.78 1.99 13.01
N GLU A 63 -6.31 1.05 13.82
CA GLU A 63 -5.47 1.34 14.97
C GLU A 63 -4.09 1.90 14.56
N LEU A 64 -3.46 1.31 13.52
CA LEU A 64 -2.21 1.82 12.96
C LEU A 64 -2.35 3.28 12.51
N ARG A 65 -3.39 3.60 11.74
CA ARG A 65 -3.63 4.96 11.22
C ARG A 65 -4.02 5.95 12.31
N ARG A 66 -4.69 5.49 13.37
CA ARG A 66 -5.00 6.32 14.54
C ARG A 66 -3.72 6.67 15.31
N ARG A 67 -2.81 5.70 15.49
CA ARG A 67 -1.54 5.89 16.21
C ARG A 67 -0.50 6.64 15.39
N TYR A 68 -0.48 6.43 14.08
CA TYR A 68 0.49 7.03 13.13
C TYR A 68 -0.27 7.65 11.93
N PRO A 69 -0.80 8.88 12.06
CA PRO A 69 -1.65 9.49 11.05
C PRO A 69 -0.98 9.68 9.67
N ASP A 70 0.34 9.91 9.66
CA ASP A 70 1.11 10.15 8.44
C ASP A 70 1.68 8.86 7.83
N LEU A 71 1.44 7.69 8.45
CA LEU A 71 1.96 6.42 7.96
C LEU A 71 1.20 5.97 6.71
N LEU A 72 1.94 5.70 5.63
CA LEU A 72 1.38 5.01 4.47
C LEU A 72 1.12 3.54 4.84
N VAL A 73 -0.09 3.07 4.56
CA VAL A 73 -0.48 1.67 4.65
C VAL A 73 -0.69 1.18 3.23
N LEU A 74 0.33 0.49 2.73
CA LEU A 74 0.40 -0.02 1.37
C LEU A 74 -0.24 -1.41 1.30
N ILE A 75 -0.81 -1.73 0.15
CA ILE A 75 -1.26 -3.06 -0.21
C ILE A 75 -0.93 -3.34 -1.68
N ASP A 76 -0.84 -4.60 -2.04
CA ASP A 76 -0.81 -5.07 -3.42
C ASP A 76 -2.15 -5.78 -3.73
N GLN A 77 -3.03 -5.08 -4.44
CA GLN A 77 -4.37 -5.55 -4.80
C GLN A 77 -4.65 -5.39 -6.31
N GLU A 78 -3.89 -6.10 -7.16
CA GLU A 78 -4.04 -6.03 -8.62
C GLU A 78 -5.23 -6.82 -9.20
N GLY A 79 -5.78 -7.77 -8.43
CA GLY A 79 -6.71 -8.78 -8.93
C GLY A 79 -6.00 -10.01 -9.53
N GLY A 80 -6.78 -11.00 -9.97
CA GLY A 80 -6.20 -12.26 -10.44
C GLY A 80 -5.73 -13.18 -9.30
N PRO A 81 -4.69 -14.02 -9.51
CA PRO A 81 -4.29 -15.04 -8.54
C PRO A 81 -3.58 -14.47 -7.31
N PHE A 82 -2.96 -13.30 -7.41
CA PHE A 82 -2.26 -12.64 -6.33
C PHE A 82 -3.13 -11.51 -5.79
N PHE A 83 -3.56 -11.63 -4.54
CA PHE A 83 -4.31 -10.60 -3.85
C PHE A 83 -3.91 -10.63 -2.37
N SER A 84 -3.68 -9.44 -1.81
CA SER A 84 -3.22 -9.34 -0.42
C SER A 84 -4.36 -9.47 0.58
N TYR A 85 -5.55 -8.97 0.22
CA TYR A 85 -6.74 -8.98 1.06
C TYR A 85 -7.99 -9.30 0.24
N ARG A 86 -9.01 -9.86 0.88
CA ARG A 86 -10.34 -10.01 0.31
C ARG A 86 -11.37 -9.72 1.37
N ALA A 87 -12.21 -8.72 1.13
CA ALA A 87 -13.28 -8.38 2.05
C ALA A 87 -14.31 -9.52 2.12
N PRO A 88 -14.97 -9.72 3.28
CA PRO A 88 -16.01 -10.72 3.43
C PRO A 88 -17.11 -10.55 2.36
N GLY A 89 -17.42 -11.63 1.65
CA GLY A 89 -18.45 -11.63 0.61
C GLY A 89 -18.04 -11.03 -0.75
N VAL A 90 -16.81 -10.52 -0.89
CA VAL A 90 -16.30 -9.98 -2.16
C VAL A 90 -15.72 -11.12 -3.02
N PRO A 91 -16.12 -11.25 -4.30
CA PRO A 91 -15.54 -12.24 -5.20
C PRO A 91 -14.11 -11.86 -5.59
N ARG A 92 -13.35 -12.83 -6.09
CA ARG A 92 -12.02 -12.55 -6.66
C ARG A 92 -12.17 -11.73 -7.94
N PHE A 93 -11.41 -10.63 -8.04
CA PHE A 93 -11.36 -9.82 -9.25
C PHE A 93 -10.57 -10.52 -10.38
N PRO A 94 -10.95 -10.30 -11.66
CA PRO A 94 -10.19 -10.83 -12.79
C PRO A 94 -8.77 -10.24 -12.85
N ALA A 95 -7.83 -11.00 -13.43
CA ALA A 95 -6.48 -10.50 -13.70
C ALA A 95 -6.50 -9.46 -14.83
N ALA A 96 -5.50 -8.57 -14.87
CA ALA A 96 -5.35 -7.58 -15.93
C ALA A 96 -5.39 -8.17 -17.36
N MET A 97 -4.78 -9.35 -17.56
CA MET A 97 -4.83 -10.06 -18.85
C MET A 97 -6.27 -10.44 -19.26
N ALA A 98 -7.10 -10.86 -18.31
CA ALA A 98 -8.49 -11.24 -18.58
C ALA A 98 -9.35 -10.00 -18.90
N LEU A 99 -9.11 -8.88 -18.20
CA LEU A 99 -9.74 -7.59 -18.51
C LEU A 99 -9.37 -7.10 -19.92
N ALA A 100 -8.09 -7.21 -20.28
CA ALA A 100 -7.61 -6.86 -21.62
C ALA A 100 -8.24 -7.77 -22.70
N ALA A 101 -8.31 -9.08 -22.45
CA ALA A 101 -8.95 -10.03 -23.36
C ALA A 101 -10.45 -9.79 -23.55
N ALA A 102 -11.14 -9.31 -22.51
CA ALA A 102 -12.54 -8.90 -22.60
C ALA A 102 -12.74 -7.66 -23.49
N GLY A 103 -11.72 -6.80 -23.62
CA GLY A 103 -11.76 -5.63 -24.50
C GLY A 103 -12.79 -4.56 -24.11
N ASP A 104 -13.23 -4.55 -22.84
CA ASP A 104 -14.26 -3.64 -22.33
C ASP A 104 -13.67 -2.65 -21.30
N PRO A 105 -13.48 -1.37 -21.67
CA PRO A 105 -12.99 -0.34 -20.76
C PRO A 105 -13.95 -0.01 -19.60
N GLU A 106 -15.27 -0.15 -19.78
CA GLU A 106 -16.24 0.13 -18.71
C GLU A 106 -16.22 -0.98 -17.68
N LEU A 107 -16.12 -2.24 -18.11
CA LEU A 107 -15.87 -3.38 -17.22
C LEU A 107 -14.56 -3.20 -16.45
N THR A 108 -13.48 -2.83 -17.14
CA THR A 108 -12.16 -2.58 -16.52
C THR A 108 -12.26 -1.48 -15.46
N ARG A 109 -12.94 -0.37 -15.77
CA ARG A 109 -13.16 0.71 -14.81
C ARG A 109 -14.06 0.28 -13.63
N ALA A 110 -15.07 -0.55 -13.87
CA ALA A 110 -15.92 -1.09 -12.82
C ALA A 110 -15.13 -1.98 -11.85
N VAL A 111 -14.27 -2.86 -12.37
CA VAL A 111 -13.38 -3.70 -11.55
C VAL A 111 -12.38 -2.86 -10.78
N GLY A 112 -11.73 -1.89 -11.41
CA GLY A 112 -10.80 -0.98 -10.72
C GLY A 112 -11.46 -0.18 -9.59
N ARG A 113 -12.72 0.28 -9.79
CA ARG A 113 -13.50 0.90 -8.72
C ARG A 113 -13.80 -0.06 -7.57
N ALA A 114 -14.18 -1.30 -7.88
CA ALA A 114 -14.48 -2.30 -6.86
C ALA A 114 -13.23 -2.68 -6.04
N ILE A 115 -12.07 -2.83 -6.68
CA ILE A 115 -10.77 -3.00 -6.02
C ILE A 115 -10.49 -1.81 -5.09
N GLY A 116 -10.60 -0.59 -5.59
CA GLY A 116 -10.37 0.61 -4.77
C GLY A 116 -11.32 0.71 -3.57
N GLN A 117 -12.57 0.27 -3.71
CA GLN A 117 -13.53 0.20 -2.60
C GLN A 117 -13.12 -0.85 -1.55
N GLU A 118 -12.60 -2.01 -1.97
CA GLU A 118 -12.10 -3.04 -1.06
C GLU A 118 -10.85 -2.57 -0.29
N VAL A 119 -9.92 -1.91 -0.98
CA VAL A 119 -8.73 -1.30 -0.38
C VAL A 119 -9.13 -0.20 0.63
N ALA A 120 -10.09 0.65 0.26
CA ALA A 120 -10.61 1.69 1.15
C ALA A 120 -11.35 1.11 2.36
N TYR A 121 -12.09 0.00 2.18
CA TYR A 121 -12.76 -0.72 3.27
C TYR A 121 -11.76 -1.30 4.27
N LEU A 122 -10.64 -1.86 3.79
CA LEU A 122 -9.53 -2.27 4.64
C LEU A 122 -8.91 -1.09 5.42
N GLY A 123 -8.96 0.11 4.83
CA GLY A 123 -8.40 1.33 5.39
C GLY A 123 -6.97 1.63 4.93
N ALA A 124 -6.43 0.82 4.00
CA ALA A 124 -5.18 1.10 3.31
C ALA A 124 -5.32 2.35 2.43
N ASN A 125 -4.22 3.09 2.24
CA ASN A 125 -4.23 4.39 1.57
C ASN A 125 -3.30 4.47 0.35
N VAL A 126 -2.58 3.40 0.05
CA VAL A 126 -1.77 3.25 -1.16
C VAL A 126 -1.95 1.83 -1.67
N ASP A 127 -2.31 1.69 -2.93
CA ASP A 127 -2.34 0.42 -3.63
C ASP A 127 -1.18 0.39 -4.63
N LEU A 128 -0.40 -0.70 -4.63
CA LEU A 128 0.73 -0.90 -5.53
C LEU A 128 0.28 -1.53 -6.85
N ALA A 129 -0.80 -1.01 -7.41
CA ALA A 129 -1.43 -1.45 -8.64
C ALA A 129 -1.83 -0.21 -9.47
N PRO A 130 -1.95 -0.32 -10.80
CA PRO A 130 -1.77 -1.52 -11.63
C PRO A 130 -0.34 -1.69 -12.20
N VAL A 131 -0.03 -2.87 -12.72
CA VAL A 131 1.08 -3.08 -13.67
C VAL A 131 0.74 -2.40 -15.02
N LEU A 132 1.69 -1.68 -15.60
CA LEU A 132 1.55 -0.92 -16.86
C LEU A 132 2.47 -1.46 -17.97
#